data_AF-A0AAW6BN77-F1
#
_entry.id   AF-A0AAW6BN77-F1
#
_cell.length_a   1.000
_cell.length_b   1.000
_cell.length_c   1.000
_cell.angle_alpha   90.00
_cell.angle_beta   90.00
_cell.angle_gamma   90.00
#
_symmetry.space_group_name_H-M   'P 1'
#
loop_
_entity.id
_entity.type
_entity.pdbx_description
1 polymer ?
#
loop_
_entity_poly.entity_id
_entity_poly.type
_entity_poly.pdbx_seq_one_letter_code
_entity_poly.pdbx_strand_id
1 'polypeptide(L)'
;MAKAHSKAEAAVNKAVKTERYYTVGYVPNGNKVNNATPAIHLKGLWLRQAGFNTGGQITVKVMDGCLVLIPDSEATQHYQQQYQRQQSQLNEIKLRMREMLAEYNAG
;
A
#
# COMPACT_ATOMS: atom_id res chain seq x y z
N MET A 1 -41.45 37.16 -24.08
CA MET A 1 -41.43 36.29 -22.88
C MET A 1 -40.33 35.24 -23.06
N ALA A 2 -39.29 35.23 -22.23
CA ALA A 2 -38.22 34.24 -22.27
C ALA A 2 -38.29 33.36 -21.01
N LYS A 3 -38.42 32.04 -21.18
CA LYS A 3 -38.41 31.08 -20.06
C LYS A 3 -36.97 30.81 -19.65
N ALA A 4 -36.66 31.06 -18.38
CA ALA A 4 -35.40 30.66 -17.75
C ALA A 4 -35.39 29.14 -17.54
N HIS A 5 -34.42 28.44 -18.12
CA HIS A 5 -34.14 27.05 -17.79
C HIS A 5 -33.16 27.02 -16.62
N SER A 6 -33.70 26.85 -15.42
CA SER A 6 -32.92 26.54 -14.21
C SER A 6 -32.35 25.13 -14.36
N LYS A 7 -31.04 25.03 -14.55
CA LYS A 7 -30.31 23.76 -14.47
C LYS A 7 -29.88 23.63 -13.01
N ALA A 8 -30.63 22.86 -12.22
CA ALA A 8 -30.18 22.46 -10.91
C ALA A 8 -28.92 21.61 -11.08
N GLU A 9 -27.77 22.17 -10.68
CA GLU A 9 -26.53 21.41 -10.54
C GLU A 9 -26.74 20.39 -9.43
N ALA A 10 -27.01 19.15 -9.81
CA ALA A 10 -26.94 18.03 -8.89
C ALA A 10 -25.49 17.90 -8.44
N ALA A 11 -25.16 18.45 -7.27
CA ALA A 11 -23.96 18.10 -6.54
C ALA A 11 -24.08 16.62 -6.14
N VAL A 12 -23.73 15.74 -7.07
CA VAL A 12 -23.56 14.32 -6.79
C VAL A 12 -22.36 14.24 -5.86
N ASN A 13 -22.63 14.06 -4.57
CA ASN A 13 -21.67 13.59 -3.58
C ASN A 13 -21.15 12.22 -4.07
N LYS A 14 -20.16 12.25 -4.98
CA LYS A 14 -19.47 11.05 -5.44
C LYS A 14 -18.61 10.59 -4.28
N ALA A 15 -19.09 9.59 -3.54
CA ALA A 15 -18.25 8.82 -2.64
C ALA A 15 -16.96 8.45 -3.39
N VAL A 16 -15.81 8.73 -2.76
CA VAL A 16 -14.50 8.40 -3.34
C VAL A 16 -14.47 6.89 -3.54
N LYS A 17 -14.51 6.42 -4.79
CA LYS A 17 -14.35 5.00 -5.09
C LYS A 17 -12.95 4.56 -4.65
N THR A 18 -12.88 3.79 -3.58
CA THR A 18 -11.65 3.29 -2.96
C THR A 18 -11.12 2.04 -3.65
N GLU A 19 -11.97 1.33 -4.40
CA GLU A 19 -11.63 0.08 -5.09
C GLU A 19 -11.59 0.24 -6.62
N ARG A 20 -10.63 -0.44 -7.25
CA ARG A 20 -10.41 -0.43 -8.70
C ARG A 20 -10.00 -1.82 -9.17
N TYR A 21 -10.67 -2.32 -10.21
CA TYR A 21 -10.41 -3.62 -10.80
C TYR A 21 -9.44 -3.49 -11.98
N TYR A 22 -8.40 -4.32 -12.00
CA TYR A 22 -7.40 -4.37 -13.05
C TYR A 22 -7.15 -5.81 -13.47
N THR A 23 -6.86 -6.01 -14.75
CA THR A 23 -6.45 -7.32 -15.29
C THR A 23 -4.93 -7.35 -15.39
N VAL A 24 -4.33 -8.46 -14.97
CA VAL A 24 -2.89 -8.71 -15.18
C VAL A 24 -2.63 -8.81 -16.68
N GLY A 25 -1.75 -7.96 -17.17
CA GLY A 25 -1.31 -7.95 -18.57
C GLY A 25 0.03 -8.65 -18.74
N TYR A 26 0.64 -8.42 -19.89
CA TYR A 26 1.94 -8.95 -20.28
C TYR A 26 2.85 -7.81 -20.80
N VAL A 27 4.18 -7.91 -20.58
CA VAL A 27 5.18 -7.01 -21.18
C VAL A 27 5.58 -7.49 -22.59
N PRO A 28 5.20 -6.81 -23.69
CA PRO A 28 5.51 -7.28 -25.04
C PRO A 28 7.02 -7.49 -25.26
N ASN A 29 7.46 -8.74 -25.48
CA ASN A 29 8.86 -9.09 -25.70
C ASN A 29 9.12 -9.49 -27.16
N GLY A 30 8.99 -8.52 -28.08
CA GLY A 30 9.42 -8.58 -29.49
C GLY A 30 9.55 -9.97 -30.13
N ASN A 31 8.41 -10.63 -30.40
CA ASN A 31 8.25 -11.95 -31.06
C ASN A 31 8.42 -13.23 -30.22
N LYS A 32 8.52 -13.20 -28.88
CA LYS A 32 8.51 -14.43 -28.06
C LYS A 32 7.22 -14.59 -27.27
N VAL A 33 6.21 -15.20 -27.90
CA VAL A 33 4.87 -15.45 -27.32
C VAL A 33 4.92 -16.38 -26.09
N ASN A 34 5.93 -17.26 -26.00
CA ASN A 34 5.96 -18.34 -24.99
C ASN A 34 6.55 -17.93 -23.62
N ASN A 35 7.20 -16.77 -23.49
CA ASN A 35 7.81 -16.32 -22.23
C ASN A 35 7.20 -15.00 -21.77
N ALA A 36 5.88 -15.03 -21.58
CA ALA A 36 5.14 -13.83 -21.33
C ALA A 36 5.23 -13.35 -19.86
N THR A 37 6.18 -12.46 -19.51
CA THR A 37 6.31 -11.87 -18.17
C THR A 37 5.05 -11.08 -17.74
N PRO A 38 4.36 -11.50 -16.66
CA PRO A 38 3.16 -10.82 -16.20
C PRO A 38 3.46 -9.39 -15.74
N ALA A 39 2.53 -8.47 -15.99
CA ALA A 39 2.66 -7.07 -15.63
C ALA A 39 1.35 -6.49 -15.09
N ILE A 40 1.46 -5.69 -14.03
CA ILE A 40 0.36 -4.92 -13.46
C ILE A 40 0.58 -3.45 -13.80
N HIS A 41 -0.41 -2.83 -14.45
CA HIS A 41 -0.34 -1.42 -14.85
C HIS A 41 -1.35 -0.60 -14.06
N LEU A 42 -0.89 0.09 -13.03
CA LEU A 42 -1.69 1.05 -12.27
C LEU A 42 -1.50 2.45 -12.86
N LYS A 43 -2.58 3.10 -13.31
CA LYS A 43 -2.53 4.44 -13.91
C LYS A 43 -3.72 5.30 -13.46
N GLY A 44 -3.49 6.61 -13.41
CA GLY A 44 -4.52 7.63 -13.20
C GLY A 44 -4.23 8.58 -12.03
N LEU A 45 -4.93 9.72 -12.00
CA LEU A 45 -4.76 10.78 -10.98
C LEU A 45 -5.05 10.32 -9.55
N TRP A 46 -5.81 9.23 -9.40
CA TRP A 46 -6.12 8.64 -8.09
C TRP A 46 -4.88 8.12 -7.35
N LEU A 47 -3.81 7.77 -8.08
CA LEU A 47 -2.54 7.39 -7.47
C LEU A 47 -1.97 8.52 -6.62
N ARG A 48 -2.06 9.78 -7.10
CA ARG A 48 -1.64 10.95 -6.31
C ARG A 48 -2.52 11.14 -5.06
N GLN A 49 -3.82 10.93 -5.18
CA GLN A 49 -4.74 10.99 -4.04
C GLN A 49 -4.44 9.91 -2.99
N ALA A 50 -3.91 8.77 -3.43
CA ALA A 50 -3.45 7.68 -2.56
C ALA A 50 -1.99 7.85 -2.07
N GLY A 51 -1.33 8.99 -2.35
CA GLY A 51 0.03 9.31 -1.90
C GLY A 51 1.15 8.85 -2.84
N PHE A 52 0.84 8.30 -4.01
CA PHE A 52 1.82 7.92 -5.03
C PHE A 52 2.10 9.09 -5.97
N ASN A 53 3.12 9.88 -5.65
CA ASN A 53 3.54 11.03 -6.44
C ASN A 53 4.45 10.64 -7.61
N THR A 54 4.46 11.46 -8.67
CA THR A 54 5.35 11.28 -9.82
C THR A 54 6.81 11.42 -9.38
N GLY A 55 7.65 10.46 -9.75
CA GLY A 55 9.06 10.44 -9.32
C GLY A 55 9.29 9.95 -7.88
N GLY A 56 8.23 9.63 -7.13
CA GLY A 56 8.35 9.05 -5.80
C GLY A 56 8.82 7.59 -5.84
N GLN A 57 9.61 7.19 -4.84
CA GLN A 57 9.97 5.79 -4.65
C GLN A 57 8.80 5.02 -4.03
N ILE A 58 8.73 3.72 -4.30
CA ILE A 58 7.71 2.82 -3.76
C ILE A 58 8.38 1.57 -3.22
N THR A 59 7.89 1.09 -2.08
CA THR A 59 8.23 -0.24 -1.57
C THR A 59 7.08 -1.19 -1.89
N VAL A 60 7.41 -2.34 -2.47
CA VAL A 60 6.44 -3.41 -2.73
C VAL A 60 6.71 -4.55 -1.77
N LYS A 61 5.73 -4.87 -0.92
CA LYS A 61 5.78 -6.09 -0.10
C LYS A 61 5.03 -7.19 -0.84
N VAL A 62 5.71 -8.32 -1.00
CA VAL A 62 5.19 -9.50 -1.68
C VAL A 62 4.77 -10.53 -0.64
N MET A 63 3.53 -10.98 -0.74
CA MET A 63 2.93 -12.04 0.06
C MET A 63 2.24 -13.03 -0.88
N ASP A 64 1.95 -14.24 -0.39
CA ASP A 64 1.19 -15.21 -1.16
C ASP A 64 -0.18 -14.65 -1.55
N GLY A 65 -0.45 -14.60 -2.86
CA GLY A 65 -1.67 -14.01 -3.42
C GLY A 65 -1.86 -12.50 -3.25
N CYS A 66 -0.90 -11.75 -2.68
CA CYS A 66 -1.10 -10.33 -2.33
C CYS A 66 0.15 -9.46 -2.53
N LEU A 67 -0.05 -8.26 -3.10
CA LEU A 67 0.97 -7.23 -3.21
C LEU A 67 0.53 -5.99 -2.43
N VAL A 68 1.37 -5.50 -1.53
CA VAL A 68 1.14 -4.25 -0.80
C VAL A 68 2.11 -3.19 -1.31
N LEU A 69 1.57 -2.14 -1.93
CA LEU A 69 2.33 -0.99 -2.41
C LEU A 69 2.34 0.10 -1.34
N ILE A 70 3.53 0.53 -0.94
CA ILE A 70 3.71 1.56 0.09
C ILE A 70 4.55 2.68 -0.53
N PRO A 71 4.02 3.91 -0.67
CA PRO A 71 4.82 5.04 -1.15
C PRO A 71 5.91 5.34 -0.14
N ASP A 72 7.11 5.69 -0.61
CA ASP A 72 8.18 6.16 0.26
C ASP A 72 7.98 7.64 0.56
N SER A 73 7.43 7.92 1.73
CA SER A 73 7.13 9.25 2.26
C SER A 73 7.64 9.37 3.70
N GLU A 74 7.89 10.59 4.17
CA GLU A 74 8.30 10.83 5.56
C GLU A 74 7.34 10.19 6.58
N ALA A 75 6.03 10.26 6.32
CA ALA A 75 5.02 9.64 7.17
C ALA A 75 5.21 8.11 7.23
N THR A 76 5.35 7.44 6.08
CA THR A 76 5.56 5.98 6.03
C THR A 76 6.88 5.56 6.66
N GLN A 77 7.94 6.36 6.49
CA GLN A 77 9.24 6.10 7.10
C GLN A 77 9.15 6.18 8.63
N HIS A 78 8.50 7.23 9.14
CA HIS A 78 8.30 7.40 10.57
C HIS A 78 7.50 6.23 11.18
N TYR A 79 6.42 5.79 10.54
CA TYR A 79 5.67 4.61 10.99
C TYR A 79 6.50 3.34 11.00
N GLN A 80 7.32 3.12 9.96
CA GLN A 80 8.21 1.95 9.91
C GLN A 80 9.25 1.97 11.03
N GLN A 81 9.86 3.13 11.31
CA GLN A 81 10.81 3.29 12.41
C GLN A 81 10.15 3.04 13.77
N GLN A 82 8.96 3.59 14.00
CA GLN A 82 8.21 3.34 15.23
C GLN A 82 7.87 1.86 15.41
N TYR A 83 7.39 1.21 14.35
CA TYR A 83 7.08 -0.23 14.38
C TYR A 83 8.32 -1.07 14.69
N GLN A 84 9.48 -0.74 14.10
CA GLN A 84 10.74 -1.39 14.41
C GLN A 84 11.14 -1.22 15.88
N ARG A 85 11.00 -0.01 16.44
CA ARG A 85 11.27 0.24 17.86
C ARG A 85 10.37 -0.59 18.76
N GLN A 86 9.08 -0.67 18.45
CA GLN A 86 8.13 -1.50 19.21
C GLN A 86 8.51 -2.98 19.16
N GLN A 87 8.87 -3.51 17.99
CA GLN A 87 9.30 -4.90 17.84
C GLN A 87 10.57 -5.19 18.66
N SER A 88 11.55 -4.28 18.64
CA SER A 88 12.77 -4.42 19.45
C SER A 88 12.45 -4.43 20.95
N GLN A 89 11.59 -3.53 21.42
CA GLN A 89 11.16 -3.51 22.82
C GLN A 89 10.43 -4.79 23.22
N LEU A 90 9.52 -5.29 22.38
CA LEU A 90 8.82 -6.55 22.64
C LEU A 90 9.78 -7.74 22.70
N ASN A 91 10.77 -7.78 21.82
CA ASN A 91 11.78 -8.83 21.82
C ASN A 91 12.65 -8.78 23.06
N GLU A 92 13.04 -7.59 23.52
CA GLU A 92 13.78 -7.40 24.76
C GLU A 92 12.94 -7.86 25.98
N ILE A 93 11.67 -7.47 26.06
CA ILE A 93 10.75 -7.91 27.12
C ILE A 93 10.63 -9.44 27.13
N LYS A 94 10.45 -10.06 25.97
CA LYS A 94 10.37 -11.52 25.84
C LYS A 94 11.66 -12.20 26.30
N LEU A 95 12.82 -11.61 26.01
CA LEU A 95 14.11 -12.16 26.43
C LEU A 95 14.25 -12.13 27.95
N ARG A 96 14.02 -10.96 28.57
CA ARG A 96 14.07 -10.81 30.03
C ARG A 96 13.08 -11.73 30.75
N MET A 97 11.89 -11.92 30.18
CA MET A 97 10.90 -12.84 30.75
C MET A 97 11.39 -14.29 30.76
N ARG A 98 12.11 -14.75 29.72
CA ARG A 98 12.70 -16.09 29.69
C ARG A 98 13.81 -16.25 30.72
N GLU A 99 14.66 -15.24 30.88
CA GLU A 99 15.74 -15.25 31.87
C GLU A 99 15.18 -15.38 33.29
N MET A 100 14.19 -14.55 33.66
CA MET A 100 13.55 -14.63 34.98
C MET A 100 12.92 -16.00 35.26
N LEU A 101 12.28 -16.61 34.26
CA LEU A 101 11.71 -17.96 34.41
C LEU A 101 12.79 -19.04 34.55
N ALA A 102 13.93 -18.89 33.87
CA ALA A 102 15.06 -19.80 34.01
C ALA A 102 15.70 -19.72 35.40
N GLU A 103 15.86 -18.51 35.94
CA GLU A 103 16.37 -18.27 37.29
C GLU A 103 15.46 -18.87 38.36
N TYR A 104 14.13 -18.70 38.23
CA TYR A 104 13.16 -19.28 39.16
C TYR A 104 13.17 -20.81 39.18
N ASN A 105 13.35 -21.45 38.02
CA ASN A 105 13.37 -22.92 37.93
C ASN A 105 14.70 -23.55 38.37
N ALA A 106 15.76 -22.74 38.52
CA ALA A 106 17.09 -23.20 38.90
C ALA A 106 17.38 -23.11 40.42
N GLY A 107 16.52 -22.42 41.19
CA GLY A 107 16.58 -22.32 42.65
C GLY A 107 15.55 -23.21 43.33
#